data_AF-A0A836VY88-F1
#
_entry.id   AF-A0A836VY88-F1
#
_cell.length_a   1.000
_cell.length_b   1.000
_cell.length_c   1.000
_cell.angle_alpha   90.00
_cell.angle_beta   90.00
_cell.angle_gamma   90.00
#
_symmetry.space_group_name_H-M   'P 1'
#
loop_
_entity.id
_entity.type
_entity.pdbx_description
1 polymer ?
#
loop_
_entity_poly.entity_id
_entity_poly.type
_entity_poly.pdbx_seq_one_letter_code
_entity_poly.pdbx_strand_id
1 'polypeptide(L)' 'MFKSYDYDFYKIDPALFAPAAISVTNRKTGKTYKSGFINCDVLIRSIEFEILK' A
#
# COMPACT_ATOMS: atom_id res chain seq x y z
N MET A 1 -13.27 -1.10 -2.85
CA MET A 1 -13.08 0.27 -2.33
C MET A 1 -13.58 1.34 -3.31
N PHE A 2 -13.04 1.43 -4.54
CA PHE A 2 -13.42 2.50 -5.49
C PHE A 2 -14.94 2.62 -5.76
N LYS A 3 -15.62 1.48 -5.87
CA LYS A 3 -17.09 1.40 -5.99
C LYS A 3 -17.84 2.09 -4.85
N SER A 4 -17.29 2.09 -3.64
CA SER A 4 -17.88 2.74 -2.46
C SER A 4 -17.79 4.27 -2.50
N TYR A 5 -17.01 4.82 -3.42
CA TYR A 5 -16.84 6.25 -3.66
C TYR A 5 -17.47 6.70 -5.00
N ASP A 6 -18.47 5.96 -5.48
CA ASP A 6 -19.17 6.23 -6.75
C ASP A 6 -18.22 6.32 -7.96
N TYR A 7 -17.09 5.62 -7.92
CA TYR A 7 -16.07 5.68 -8.97
C TYR A 7 -15.50 7.09 -9.18
N ASP A 8 -15.51 7.94 -8.14
CA ASP A 8 -14.96 9.29 -8.17
C ASP A 8 -13.63 9.36 -7.40
N PHE A 9 -12.53 9.58 -8.13
CA PHE A 9 -11.19 9.68 -7.55
C PHE A 9 -11.02 10.86 -6.60
N TYR A 10 -11.76 11.96 -6.80
CA TYR A 10 -11.64 13.15 -5.95
C TYR A 10 -12.25 12.96 -4.57
N LYS A 11 -13.12 11.96 -4.42
CA LYS A 11 -13.71 11.59 -3.12
C LYS A 11 -12.80 10.67 -2.30
N ILE A 12 -11.74 10.11 -2.91
CA ILE A 12 -10.80 9.22 -2.23
C ILE A 12 -9.72 10.06 -1.55
N ASP A 13 -9.32 9.67 -0.34
CA ASP A 13 -8.16 10.26 0.33
C ASP A 13 -6.89 10.11 -0.55
N PRO A 14 -6.24 11.21 -0.97
CA PRO A 14 -5.02 11.15 -1.77
C PRO A 14 -3.88 10.38 -1.09
N ALA A 15 -3.85 10.34 0.25
CA ALA A 15 -2.83 9.60 1.01
C ALA A 15 -2.95 8.08 0.82
N LEU A 16 -4.06 7.58 0.27
CA LEU A 16 -4.23 6.17 -0.08
C LEU A 16 -3.29 5.72 -1.22
N PHE A 17 -2.86 6.64 -2.08
CA PHE A 17 -1.92 6.37 -3.17
C PHE A 17 -0.47 6.40 -2.66
N ALA A 18 -0.18 5.55 -1.68
CA ALA A 18 1.12 5.41 -1.06
C ALA A 18 1.65 3.97 -1.20
N PRO A 19 2.99 3.79 -1.22
CA PRO A 19 3.58 2.45 -1.19
C PRO A 19 3.25 1.73 0.13
N ALA A 20 3.12 0.40 0.07
CA ALA A 20 2.83 -0.44 1.24
C ALA A 20 3.94 -0.41 2.30
N ALA A 21 5.20 -0.30 1.88
CA ALA A 21 6.36 -0.18 2.75
C ALA A 21 7.41 0.73 2.11
N ILE A 22 8.12 1.51 2.95
CA ILE A 22 9.20 2.40 2.54
C ILE A 22 10.45 2.19 3.39
N SER A 23 11.60 2.47 2.78
CA SER A 23 12.89 2.57 3.47
C SER A 23 13.59 3.84 3.00
N VAL A 24 13.89 4.75 3.92
CA VAL A 24 14.50 6.06 3.63
C VAL A 24 15.84 6.15 4.34
N THR A 25 16.91 6.32 3.58
CA THR A 25 18.26 6.51 4.12
C THR A 25 18.64 7.99 4.06
N ASN A 26 18.94 8.57 5.24
CA ASN A 26 19.46 9.92 5.33
C ASN A 26 20.96 9.93 4.98
N ARG A 27 21.32 10.56 3.86
CA ARG A 27 22.71 10.62 3.37
C ARG A 27 23.68 11.37 4.31
N LYS A 28 23.20 12.32 5.12
CA LYS A 28 24.03 13.10 6.05
C LYS A 28 24.38 12.32 7.31
N THR A 29 23.43 11.54 7.83
CA THR A 29 23.57 10.82 9.10
C THR A 29 23.85 9.33 8.94
N GLY A 30 23.68 8.79 7.74
CA GLY A 30 23.77 7.35 7.46
C GLY A 30 22.60 6.52 8.03
N LYS A 31 21.67 7.12 8.76
CA LYS A 31 20.54 6.41 9.37
C LYS A 31 19.49 6.04 8.33
N THR A 32 18.95 4.83 8.44
CA THR A 32 17.83 4.34 7.63
C THR A 32 16.58 4.19 8.48
N TYR A 33 15.47 4.72 8.00
CA TYR A 33 14.16 4.63 8.62
C TYR A 33 13.27 3.74 7.76
N LYS A 34 12.50 2.85 8.39
CA LYS A 34 11.58 1.94 7.71
C LYS A 34 10.18 2.13 8.27
N SER A 35 9.17 2.09 7.40
CA SER A 35 7.76 2.17 7.79
C SER A 35 6.89 1.40 6.81
N GLY A 36 5.74 0.92 7.29
CA GLY A 36 4.80 0.11 6.52
C GLY A 36 5.18 -1.38 6.43
N PHE A 37 4.31 -2.15 5.78
CA PHE A 37 4.46 -3.59 5.60
C PHE A 37 3.65 -4.06 4.38
N ILE A 38 4.02 -5.21 3.82
CA ILE A 38 3.26 -5.84 2.74
C ILE A 38 2.09 -6.61 3.34
N ASN A 39 0.87 -6.30 2.91
CA ASN A 39 -0.34 -7.03 3.31
C ASN A 39 -0.69 -8.10 2.26
N CYS A 40 -0.20 -9.33 2.47
CA CYS A 40 -0.43 -10.44 1.55
C CYS A 40 -1.90 -10.83 1.42
N ASP A 41 -2.69 -10.75 2.49
CA ASP A 41 -4.12 -11.11 2.46
C ASP A 41 -4.92 -10.16 1.56
N VAL A 42 -4.58 -8.86 1.55
CA VAL A 42 -5.17 -7.90 0.62
C VAL A 42 -4.73 -8.21 -0.81
N LEU A 43 -3.44 -8.52 -1.03
CA LEU A 43 -2.93 -8.85 -2.36
C LEU A 43 -3.63 -10.07 -2.95
N ILE A 44 -3.67 -11.20 -2.23
CA ILE A 44 -4.30 -12.45 -2.65
C ILE A 44 -5.76 -12.22 -3.06
N ARG A 45 -6.52 -11.49 -2.24
CA ARG A 45 -7.91 -11.13 -2.56
C ARG A 45 -8.04 -10.22 -3.78
N SER A 46 -7.08 -9.33 -4.01
CA SER A 46 -7.14 -8.33 -5.09
C SER A 46 -6.81 -8.91 -6.45
N ILE A 47 -5.93 -9.92 -6.50
CA ILE A 47 -5.52 -10.59 -7.74
C ILE A 47 -6.27 -11.91 -7.99
N GLU A 48 -7.29 -12.20 -7.17
CA GLU A 48 -8.09 -13.43 -7.25
C GLU A 48 -7.24 -14.71 -7.22
N PHE A 49 -6.16 -14.68 -6.44
CA PHE A 49 -5.25 -15.82 -6.32
C PHE A 49 -5.78 -16.82 -5.30
N GLU A 50 -5.71 -18.10 -5.64
CA GLU A 50 -6.11 -19.19 -4.76
C GLU A 50 -4.88 -19.95 -4.29
N ILE A 51 -4.70 -20.09 -2.97
CA ILE A 51 -3.62 -20.90 -2.40
C ILE A 51 -4.09 -22.35 -2.46
N LEU A 52 -3.41 -23.16 -3.26
CA LEU A 52 -3.57 -24.62 -3.26
C LEU A 52 -3.29 -25.15 -1.84
N LYS A 53 -4.30 -25.79 -1.25
CA LYS A 53 -4.17 -26.50 0.02
C LYS A 53 -3.54 -27.87 -0.17
#